data_AF-A0A645IJA1-F1
#
_entry.id   AF-A0A645IJA1-F1
#
_cell.length_a   1.000
_cell.length_b   1.000
_cell.length_c   1.000
_cell.angle_alpha   90.00
_cell.angle_beta   90.00
_cell.angle_gamma   90.00
#
_symmetry.space_group_name_H-M   'P 1'
#
loop_
_entity.id
_entity.type
_entity.pdbx_description
1 polymer ?
#
loop_
_entity_poly.entity_id
_entity_poly.type
_entity_poly.pdbx_seq_one_letter_code
_entity_poly.pdbx_strand_id
1 'polypeptide(L)'
;MKFFAESASAVEKLTEKSRVLIAEACTHAPLTEDIGREKIPRMLRRKFGEKLTIDVVSGSDFLDDLSSYDLIIHCGACMFNRKYVMSRIEQAKSQGVPMTNYGVIIAYLSGILDKIDM
;
A
#
# COMPACT_ATOMS: atom_id res chain seq x y z
N MET A 1 -12.67 -7.19 0.27
CA MET A 1 -11.81 -7.34 -0.94
C MET A 1 -12.15 -6.30 -2.00
N LYS A 2 -13.43 -6.02 -2.26
CA LYS A 2 -13.87 -4.95 -3.19
C LYS A 2 -13.14 -3.60 -3.02
N PHE A 3 -12.93 -3.14 -1.79
CA PHE A 3 -12.23 -1.88 -1.49
C PHE A 3 -10.77 -1.82 -2.00
N PHE A 4 -10.04 -2.94 -1.97
CA PHE A 4 -8.65 -2.99 -2.45
C PHE A 4 -8.58 -2.95 -3.98
N ALA A 5 -9.51 -3.62 -4.65
CA ALA A 5 -9.64 -3.58 -6.10
C ALA A 5 -10.14 -2.22 -6.60
N GLU A 6 -11.11 -1.61 -5.91
CA GLU A 6 -11.58 -0.24 -6.19
C GLU A 6 -10.45 0.78 -6.00
N SER A 7 -9.59 0.58 -5.00
CA SER A 7 -8.40 1.40 -4.77
C SER A 7 -7.31 1.20 -5.83
N ALA A 8 -7.36 0.15 -6.65
CA ALA A 8 -6.44 0.01 -7.79
C ALA A 8 -6.61 1.15 -8.81
N SER A 9 -7.84 1.67 -8.97
CA SER A 9 -8.11 2.86 -9.79
C SER A 9 -7.46 4.14 -9.23
N ALA A 10 -7.21 4.21 -7.92
CA ALA A 10 -6.47 5.32 -7.33
C ALA A 10 -4.99 5.27 -7.69
N VAL A 11 -4.44 4.06 -7.88
CA VAL A 11 -3.05 3.87 -8.33
C VAL A 11 -2.83 4.52 -9.70
N GLU A 12 -3.82 4.46 -10.60
CA GLU A 12 -3.76 5.09 -11.93
C GLU A 12 -3.68 6.62 -11.87
N LYS A 13 -4.15 7.23 -10.78
CA LYS A 13 -4.16 8.69 -10.58
C LYS A 13 -2.88 9.21 -9.94
N LEU A 14 -1.97 8.33 -9.51
CA LEU A 14 -0.70 8.74 -8.91
C LEU A 14 0.16 9.49 -9.93
N THR A 15 0.88 10.47 -9.42
CA THR A 15 1.84 11.28 -10.18
C THR A 15 3.13 11.42 -9.40
N GLU A 16 4.17 12.03 -10.00
CA GLU A 16 5.43 12.32 -9.30
C GLU A 16 5.25 13.23 -8.06
N LYS A 17 4.10 13.91 -7.92
CA LYS A 17 3.77 14.78 -6.78
C LYS A 17 2.98 14.06 -5.68
N SER A 18 2.57 12.83 -5.93
CA SER A 18 1.75 12.07 -5.00
C SER A 18 2.55 11.58 -3.81
N ARG A 19 1.84 11.27 -2.73
CA ARG A 19 2.39 10.73 -1.50
C ARG A 19 1.78 9.35 -1.21
N VAL A 20 2.65 8.35 -1.06
CA VAL A 20 2.26 6.95 -0.81
C VAL A 20 2.76 6.53 0.55
N LEU A 21 1.87 5.95 1.37
CA LEU A 21 2.24 5.32 2.65
C LEU A 21 2.35 3.81 2.47
N ILE A 22 3.51 3.24 2.78
CA ILE A 22 3.68 1.79 2.91
C ILE A 22 3.55 1.43 4.39
N ALA A 23 2.48 0.72 4.73
CA ALA A 23 2.16 0.35 6.09
C ALA A 23 2.44 -1.14 6.32
N GLU A 24 3.57 -1.42 6.98
CA GLU A 24 3.91 -2.76 7.45
C GLU A 24 3.30 -3.01 8.82
N ALA A 25 2.54 -4.09 8.98
CA ALA A 25 1.93 -4.40 10.26
C ALA A 25 2.95 -5.00 11.26
N CYS A 26 3.98 -5.70 10.78
CA CYS A 26 4.95 -6.41 11.62
C CYS A 26 6.22 -5.58 11.86
N THR A 27 6.89 -5.86 12.98
CA THR A 27 8.19 -5.26 13.37
C THR A 27 9.37 -6.19 13.11
N HIS A 28 9.15 -7.35 12.48
CA HIS A 28 10.24 -8.29 12.22
C HIS A 28 11.25 -7.65 11.25
N ALA A 29 12.55 -7.85 11.51
CA ALA A 29 13.61 -7.35 10.63
C ALA A 29 13.34 -7.87 9.20
N PRO A 30 13.34 -6.99 8.18
CA PRO A 30 13.15 -7.43 6.81
C PRO A 30 14.20 -8.47 6.44
N LEU A 31 13.77 -9.58 5.83
CA LEU A 31 14.69 -10.47 5.13
C LEU A 31 15.30 -9.69 3.95
N THR A 32 16.50 -10.09 3.51
CA THR A 32 17.38 -9.42 2.54
C THR A 32 16.79 -9.09 1.15
N GLU A 33 15.49 -9.29 0.96
CA GLU A 33 14.70 -8.90 -0.22
C GLU A 33 13.41 -8.17 0.24
N ASP A 34 13.55 -6.93 0.70
CA ASP A 34 12.43 -6.18 1.27
C ASP A 34 11.42 -5.74 0.18
N ILE A 35 10.36 -6.52 0.02
CA ILE A 35 9.28 -6.25 -0.93
C ILE A 35 8.66 -4.87 -0.64
N GLY A 36 8.47 -4.54 0.64
CA GLY A 36 7.79 -3.34 1.11
C GLY A 36 8.65 -2.09 0.96
N ARG A 37 9.94 -2.17 1.28
CA ARG A 37 10.82 -1.00 1.36
C ARG A 37 11.72 -0.79 0.15
N GLU A 38 11.94 -1.81 -0.67
CA GLU A 38 12.80 -1.73 -1.85
C GLU A 38 12.04 -2.00 -3.14
N LYS A 39 11.40 -3.18 -3.25
CA LYS A 39 10.82 -3.63 -4.51
C LYS A 39 9.63 -2.77 -4.94
N ILE A 40 8.63 -2.59 -4.07
CA ILE A 40 7.44 -1.79 -4.36
C ILE A 40 7.82 -0.32 -4.59
N PRO A 41 8.63 0.34 -3.73
CA PRO A 41 9.08 1.71 -3.98
C PRO A 41 9.78 1.91 -5.32
N ARG A 42 10.68 0.99 -5.69
CA ARG A 42 11.36 1.04 -6.99
C ARG A 42 10.38 0.88 -8.15
N MET A 43 9.43 -0.05 -8.07
CA MET A 43 8.42 -0.24 -9.12
C MET A 43 7.49 0.98 -9.24
N LEU A 44 7.12 1.61 -8.13
CA LEU A 44 6.32 2.83 -8.10
C LEU A 44 7.07 4.00 -8.74
N ARG A 45 8.31 4.27 -8.33
CA ARG A 45 9.14 5.34 -8.91
C ARG A 45 9.40 5.14 -10.39
N ARG A 46 9.61 3.89 -10.83
CA ARG A 46 9.75 3.56 -12.26
C ARG A 46 8.49 3.90 -13.07
N LYS A 47 7.29 3.77 -12.49
CA LYS A 47 6.02 4.03 -13.18
C LYS A 47 5.58 5.50 -13.08
N PHE A 48 5.73 6.12 -11.92
CA PHE A 48 5.16 7.44 -11.60
C PHE A 48 6.20 8.57 -11.48
N GLY A 49 7.48 8.25 -11.48
CA GLY A 49 8.60 9.20 -11.40
C GLY A 49 9.37 9.15 -10.07
N GLU A 50 10.64 9.53 -10.12
CA GLU A 50 11.57 9.47 -8.97
C GLU A 50 11.20 10.43 -7.82
N LYS A 51 10.42 11.49 -8.09
CA LYS A 51 9.99 12.45 -7.06
C LYS A 51 8.80 11.98 -6.23
N LEU A 52 8.21 10.82 -6.57
CA LEU A 52 7.12 10.24 -5.80
C LEU A 52 7.54 10.09 -4.34
N THR A 53 6.77 10.73 -3.44
CA THR A 53 7.06 10.67 -2.01
C THR A 53 6.53 9.34 -1.48
N ILE A 54 7.40 8.57 -0.82
CA ILE A 54 7.06 7.27 -0.26
C ILE A 54 7.53 7.25 1.18
N ASP A 55 6.57 7.13 2.10
CA ASP A 55 6.82 6.95 3.51
C ASP A 55 6.60 5.49 3.89
N VAL A 56 7.36 4.99 4.85
CA VAL A 56 7.23 3.62 5.37
C VAL A 56 7.01 3.68 6.88
N VAL A 57 5.97 3.00 7.35
CA VAL A 57 5.72 2.78 8.78
C VAL A 57 5.64 1.28 9.06
N SER A 58 6.07 0.86 10.25
CA SER A 58 6.08 -0.56 10.65
C SER A 58 5.49 -0.76 12.03
N GLY A 59 4.91 -1.94 12.28
CA GLY A 59 4.37 -2.27 13.61
C GLY A 59 3.05 -1.58 13.90
N SER A 60 2.86 -1.16 15.15
CA SER A 60 1.67 -0.44 15.63
C SER A 60 1.58 1.01 15.15
N ASP A 61 2.61 1.52 14.48
CA ASP A 61 2.76 2.93 14.10
C ASP A 61 1.92 3.30 12.86
N PHE A 62 0.64 2.94 12.88
CA PHE A 62 -0.29 3.44 11.88
C PHE A 62 -0.70 4.86 12.26
N LEU A 63 -0.41 5.81 11.37
CA LEU A 63 -0.66 7.23 11.61
C LEU A 63 -2.14 7.49 11.85
N ASP A 64 -2.46 8.34 12.82
CA ASP A 64 -3.84 8.76 13.08
C ASP A 64 -4.41 9.58 11.93
N ASP A 65 -3.61 10.51 11.38
CA ASP A 65 -3.94 11.32 10.21
C ASP A 65 -3.28 10.75 8.93
N LEU A 66 -4.13 10.32 8.01
CA LEU A 66 -3.76 9.74 6.72
C LEU A 66 -4.10 10.68 5.56
N SER A 67 -4.73 11.82 5.83
CA SER A 67 -5.30 12.72 4.80
C SER A 67 -4.27 13.28 3.82
N SER A 68 -2.99 13.30 4.19
CA SER A 68 -1.90 13.74 3.34
C SER A 68 -1.43 12.70 2.30
N TYR A 69 -1.98 11.48 2.33
CA TYR A 69 -1.61 10.39 1.43
C TYR A 69 -2.65 10.19 0.33
N ASP A 70 -2.16 9.96 -0.88
CA ASP A 70 -2.99 9.61 -2.05
C ASP A 70 -3.26 8.11 -2.14
N LEU A 71 -2.41 7.29 -1.52
CA LEU A 71 -2.55 5.84 -1.49
C LEU A 71 -1.84 5.23 -0.28
N ILE A 72 -2.49 4.26 0.37
CA ILE A 72 -1.88 3.39 1.38
C ILE A 72 -1.66 2.01 0.78
N ILE A 73 -0.46 1.45 0.94
CA ILE A 73 -0.11 0.09 0.56
C ILE A 73 0.19 -0.71 1.83
N HIS A 74 -0.70 -1.63 2.17
CA HIS A 74 -0.56 -2.49 3.33
C HIS A 74 0.17 -3.79 3.00
N CYS A 75 0.96 -4.30 3.95
CA CYS A 75 1.57 -5.61 3.79
C CYS A 75 0.52 -6.74 3.81
N GLY A 76 0.94 -7.99 3.57
CA GLY A 76 0.04 -9.16 3.60
C GLY A 76 -0.57 -9.48 4.98
N ALA A 77 -0.17 -8.77 6.04
CA ALA A 77 -0.68 -8.92 7.40
C ALA A 77 -0.60 -10.34 7.97
N CYS A 78 0.35 -11.16 7.51
CA CYS A 78 0.48 -12.58 7.87
C CYS A 78 0.57 -12.84 9.39
N MET A 79 1.06 -11.87 10.16
CA MET A 79 1.23 -11.96 11.61
C MET A 79 0.04 -11.38 12.42
N PHE A 80 -0.99 -10.81 11.78
CA PHE A 80 -2.09 -10.12 12.45
C PHE A 80 -3.44 -10.79 12.18
N ASN A 81 -4.33 -10.66 13.16
CA ASN A 81 -5.70 -11.15 12.99
C ASN A 81 -6.49 -10.24 12.03
N ARG A 82 -7.56 -10.80 11.46
CA ARG A 82 -8.45 -10.09 10.53
C ARG A 82 -9.01 -8.79 11.12
N LYS A 83 -9.32 -8.76 12.43
CA LYS A 83 -9.91 -7.58 13.09
C LYS A 83 -8.97 -6.38 13.03
N TYR A 84 -7.67 -6.60 13.22
CA TYR A 84 -6.65 -5.55 13.16
C TYR A 84 -6.48 -4.97 11.74
N VAL A 85 -6.50 -5.82 10.72
CA VAL A 85 -6.45 -5.36 9.33
C VAL A 85 -7.71 -4.56 8.98
N MET A 86 -8.87 -5.04 9.41
CA MET A 86 -10.15 -4.37 9.18
C MET A 86 -10.23 -2.99 9.85
N SER A 87 -9.66 -2.81 11.05
CA SER A 87 -9.64 -1.49 11.70
C SER A 87 -8.82 -0.47 10.91
N ARG A 88 -7.68 -0.87 10.33
CA ARG A 88 -6.88 0.01 9.46
C ARG A 88 -7.60 0.37 8.16
N ILE A 89 -8.30 -0.61 7.56
CA ILE A 89 -9.14 -0.37 6.39
C ILE A 89 -10.25 0.64 6.70
N GLU A 90 -10.92 0.48 7.84
CA GLU A 90 -12.00 1.39 8.24
C GLU A 90 -11.47 2.80 8.52
N GLN A 91 -10.29 2.91 9.15
CA GLN A 91 -9.64 4.19 9.38
C GLN A 91 -9.30 4.91 8.06
N ALA A 92 -8.65 4.23 7.11
CA ALA A 92 -8.35 4.79 5.80
C ALA A 92 -9.63 5.21 5.06
N LYS A 93 -10.66 4.36 5.09
CA LYS A 93 -11.96 4.64 4.48
C LYS A 93 -12.67 5.84 5.10
N SER A 94 -12.63 5.98 6.43
CA SER A 94 -13.24 7.12 7.14
C SER A 94 -12.60 8.46 6.79
N GLN A 95 -11.33 8.45 6.38
CA GLN A 95 -10.58 9.62 5.93
C GLN A 95 -10.57 9.79 4.41
N GLY A 96 -11.26 8.92 3.67
CA GLY A 96 -11.35 8.98 2.21
C GLY A 96 -10.04 8.58 1.49
N VAL A 97 -9.11 7.93 2.19
CA VAL A 97 -7.80 7.56 1.64
C VAL A 97 -7.87 6.14 1.04
N PRO A 98 -7.56 5.98 -0.26
CA PRO A 98 -7.52 4.67 -0.89
C PRO A 98 -6.45 3.77 -0.25
N MET A 99 -6.77 2.49 -0.11
CA MET A 99 -5.87 1.50 0.48
C MET A 99 -5.83 0.23 -0.36
N THR A 100 -4.65 -0.32 -0.59
CA THR A 100 -4.44 -1.61 -1.29
C THR A 100 -3.45 -2.48 -0.51
N ASN A 101 -3.05 -3.62 -1.07
CA ASN A 101 -2.04 -4.50 -0.47
C ASN A 101 -0.93 -4.88 -1.46
N TYR A 102 0.11 -5.54 -0.95
CA TYR A 102 1.27 -5.96 -1.75
C TYR A 102 0.90 -6.83 -2.95
N GLY A 103 0.01 -7.79 -2.79
CA GLY A 103 -0.38 -8.68 -3.89
C GLY A 103 -1.02 -7.89 -5.03
N VAL A 104 -1.99 -7.03 -4.71
CA VAL A 104 -2.73 -6.23 -5.70
C VAL A 104 -1.82 -5.20 -6.37
N ILE A 105 -0.98 -4.48 -5.60
CA ILE A 105 -0.11 -3.45 -6.20
C ILE A 105 0.99 -4.06 -7.05
N ILE A 106 1.57 -5.20 -6.66
CA ILE A 106 2.57 -5.89 -7.47
C ILE A 106 1.92 -6.40 -8.76
N ALA A 107 0.73 -7.01 -8.67
CA ALA A 107 0.00 -7.46 -9.85
C ALA A 107 -0.31 -6.30 -10.82
N TYR A 108 -0.74 -5.16 -10.27
CA TYR A 108 -1.00 -3.95 -11.04
C TYR A 108 0.28 -3.40 -11.70
N LEU A 109 1.37 -3.26 -10.96
CA LEU A 109 2.65 -2.73 -11.47
C LEU A 109 3.33 -3.70 -12.46
N SER A 110 3.05 -4.99 -12.38
CA SER A 110 3.50 -6.02 -13.32
C SER A 110 2.59 -6.22 -14.53
N GLY A 111 1.44 -5.53 -14.60
CA GLY A 111 0.49 -5.66 -15.72
C GLY A 111 -0.22 -7.02 -15.78
N ILE A 112 -0.38 -7.69 -14.63
CA ILE A 112 -1.04 -8.99 -14.52
C ILE A 112 -2.32 -8.93 -13.68
N LEU A 113 -2.78 -7.75 -13.27
CA LEU A 113 -3.98 -7.61 -12.43
C LEU A 113 -5.21 -8.25 -13.08
N ASP A 114 -5.39 -8.09 -14.40
CA ASP A 114 -6.50 -8.69 -15.16
C ASP A 114 -6.39 -10.21 -15.32
N LYS A 115 -5.28 -10.81 -14.87
CA LYS A 115 -5.00 -12.26 -14.93
C LYS A 115 -5.18 -12.95 -13.58
N ILE A 116 -5.59 -12.21 -12.55
CA ILE A 116 -5.79 -12.73 -11.20
C ILE A 116 -7.29 -12.74 -10.93
N ASP A 117 -7.84 -13.92 -10.67
CA ASP A 117 -9.21 -14.04 -10.16
C ASP A 117 -9.27 -13.39 -8.76
N MET A 118 -10.04 -12.30 -8.64
CA MET A 118 -10.22 -11.51 -7.41
C MET A 118 -11.47 -11.91 -6.63
#